data_AF-A0A1B6QA50-F1
#
_entry.id   AF-A0A1B6QA50-F1
#
_cell.length_a   1.000
_cell.length_b   1.000
_cell.length_c   1.000
_cell.angle_alpha   90.00
_cell.angle_beta   90.00
_cell.angle_gamma   90.00
#
_symmetry.space_group_name_H-M   'P 1'
#
loop_
_entity.id
_entity.type
_entity.pdbx_description
1 polymer ?
#
loop_
_entity_poly.entity_id
_entity_poly.type
_entity_poly.pdbx_seq_one_letter_code
_entity_poly.pdbx_strand_id
1 'polypeptide(L)'
;MERVLDCAKPVRATIRVSSYLVLQDNHVFDLLEHNDSEVPVQDDANGRTHLKGLSKVGINSIQEFQNLCYGSDKLQNPTIASSQTSGHRGSTLM
;
A
#
# COMPACT_ATOMS: atom_id res chain seq x y z
N MET A 1 8.52 12.37 -1.61
CA MET A 1 8.03 12.25 -0.22
C MET A 1 8.38 13.49 0.62
N GLU A 2 9.64 13.92 0.66
CA GLU A 2 10.10 15.11 1.41
C GLU A 2 9.21 16.35 1.20
N ARG A 3 9.02 16.77 -0.05
CA ARG A 3 8.16 17.92 -0.39
C ARG A 3 6.72 17.77 0.11
N VAL A 4 6.18 16.55 0.10
CA VAL A 4 4.80 16.27 0.56
C VAL A 4 4.70 16.46 2.07
N LEU A 5 5.67 15.93 2.82
CA LEU A 5 5.77 16.13 4.28
C LEU A 5 5.93 17.61 4.61
N ASP A 6 6.77 18.33 3.87
CA ASP A 6 6.98 19.77 4.09
C ASP A 6 5.73 20.60 3.79
N CYS A 7 4.95 20.24 2.77
CA CYS A 7 3.66 20.88 2.49
C CYS A 7 2.61 20.58 3.57
N ALA A 8 2.66 19.41 4.22
CA ALA A 8 1.71 19.03 5.26
C ALA A 8 1.98 19.69 6.62
N LYS A 9 3.25 19.98 6.95
CA LYS A 9 3.66 20.55 8.25
C LYS A 9 2.93 21.87 8.61
N PRO A 10 2.88 22.91 7.75
CA PRO A 10 2.27 24.19 8.09
C PRO A 10 0.78 24.09 8.38
N VAL A 11 0.10 23.18 7.69
CA VAL A 11 -1.34 22.94 7.83
C VAL A 11 -1.67 21.85 8.85
N ARG A 12 -0.65 21.28 9.51
CA ARG A 12 -0.77 20.15 10.45
C ARG A 12 -1.55 18.97 9.86
N ALA A 13 -1.41 18.76 8.55
CA ALA A 13 -2.04 17.63 7.88
C ALA A 13 -1.33 16.33 8.28
N THR A 14 -2.12 15.28 8.51
CA THR A 14 -1.60 13.93 8.68
C THR A 14 -1.52 13.27 7.32
N ILE A 15 -0.35 12.76 6.95
CA ILE A 15 -0.18 11.97 5.73
C ILE A 15 -0.38 10.51 6.07
N ARG A 16 -1.25 9.84 5.31
CA ARG A 16 -1.50 8.40 5.45
C ARG A 16 -1.10 7.67 4.18
N VAL A 17 -0.53 6.49 4.35
CA VAL A 17 -0.07 5.63 3.26
C VAL A 17 -0.79 4.29 3.33
N SER A 18 -1.25 3.84 2.16
CA SER A 18 -1.63 2.44 1.93
C SER A 18 -0.63 1.80 0.97
N SER A 19 -0.35 0.51 1.13
CA SER A 19 0.54 -0.25 0.26
C SER A 19 -0.12 -1.58 -0.11
N TYR A 20 -0.06 -1.96 -1.38
CA TYR A 20 -0.74 -3.14 -1.91
C TYR A 20 0.08 -3.85 -3.00
N LEU A 21 -0.21 -5.13 -3.21
CA LEU A 21 0.34 -5.93 -4.31
C LEU A 21 -0.80 -6.39 -5.22
N VAL A 22 -0.65 -6.17 -6.51
CA VAL A 22 -1.57 -6.66 -7.55
C VAL A 22 -0.94 -7.87 -8.23
N LEU A 23 -1.64 -9.00 -8.25
CA LEU A 23 -1.23 -10.21 -8.96
C LEU A 23 -1.87 -10.27 -10.36
N GLN A 24 -1.37 -11.18 -11.21
CA GLN A 24 -1.79 -11.28 -12.63
C GLN A 24 -3.27 -11.63 -12.84
N ASP A 25 -3.88 -12.29 -11.86
CA ASP A 25 -5.28 -12.68 -11.81
C ASP A 25 -6.18 -11.62 -11.17
N ASN A 26 -5.69 -10.39 -11.05
CA ASN A 26 -6.42 -9.24 -10.50
C ASN A 26 -6.73 -9.35 -9.00
N HIS A 27 -6.11 -10.30 -8.29
CA HIS A 27 -6.11 -10.35 -6.84
C HIS A 27 -5.22 -9.24 -6.29
N VAL A 28 -5.72 -8.52 -5.30
CA VAL A 28 -5.01 -7.41 -4.66
C VAL A 28 -4.85 -7.72 -3.18
N PHE A 29 -3.64 -7.60 -2.66
CA PHE A 29 -3.34 -7.88 -1.25
C PHE A 29 -2.89 -6.63 -0.53
N ASP A 30 -3.38 -6.44 0.68
CA ASP A 30 -2.91 -5.41 1.60
C ASP A 30 -1.54 -5.79 2.18
N LEU A 31 -0.54 -4.93 1.98
CA LEU A 31 0.82 -5.18 2.45
C LEU A 31 1.09 -4.64 3.86
N LEU A 32 0.18 -3.83 4.39
CA LEU A 32 0.31 -3.23 5.72
C LEU A 32 -0.42 -4.05 6.78
N GLU A 33 -1.33 -4.93 6.39
CA GLU A 33 -2.01 -5.86 7.29
C GLU A 33 -1.23 -7.16 7.48
N HIS A 34 -1.31 -7.76 8.67
CA HIS A 34 -0.47 -8.92 9.02
C HIS A 34 -0.93 -10.26 8.40
N ASN A 35 -2.15 -10.31 7.86
CA ASN A 35 -2.81 -11.56 7.48
C ASN A 35 -2.92 -11.78 5.96
N ASP A 36 -2.08 -11.12 5.15
CA ASP A 36 -2.13 -11.20 3.68
C ASP A 36 -3.57 -11.04 3.17
N SER A 37 -4.23 -9.96 3.62
CA SER A 37 -5.66 -9.76 3.44
C SER A 37 -5.95 -9.35 2.00
N GLU A 38 -6.72 -10.19 1.29
CA GLU A 38 -7.18 -9.86 -0.04
C GLU A 38 -8.20 -8.72 0.00
N VAL A 39 -7.99 -7.73 -0.87
CA VAL A 39 -8.74 -6.49 -0.94
C VAL A 39 -9.68 -6.57 -2.14
N PRO A 40 -10.99 -6.36 -1.95
CA PRO A 40 -11.94 -6.37 -3.04
C PRO A 40 -11.68 -5.22 -4.02
N VAL A 41 -11.64 -5.58 -5.31
CA VAL A 41 -11.58 -4.65 -6.44
C VAL A 41 -13.01 -4.37 -6.91
N GLN A 42 -13.40 -3.09 -6.93
CA GLN A 42 -14.74 -2.68 -7.36
C GLN A 42 -14.66 -1.55 -8.37
N ASP A 43 -15.35 -1.68 -9.49
CA ASP A 43 -15.51 -0.58 -10.44
C ASP A 43 -16.76 0.24 -10.12
N ASP A 44 -16.64 1.56 -10.20
CA ASP A 44 -17.80 2.44 -10.10
C ASP A 44 -18.49 2.66 -11.46
N ALA A 45 -19.66 3.31 -11.44
CA ALA A 45 -20.44 3.61 -12.64
C ALA A 45 -19.71 4.51 -13.65
N ASN A 46 -18.61 5.16 -13.25
CA ASN A 46 -17.78 6.01 -14.10
C ASN A 46 -16.55 5.26 -14.65
N GLY A 47 -16.45 3.95 -14.43
CA GLY A 47 -15.33 3.12 -14.87
C GLY A 47 -14.05 3.33 -14.05
N ARG A 48 -14.14 3.87 -12.83
CA ARG A 48 -12.99 3.97 -11.93
C ARG A 48 -12.93 2.73 -11.04
N THR A 49 -11.74 2.16 -10.93
CA THR A 49 -11.46 1.06 -10.02
C THR A 49 -11.15 1.56 -8.62
N HIS A 50 -11.77 0.93 -7.62
CA HIS A 50 -11.65 1.24 -6.20
C HIS A 50 -11.13 0.02 -5.45
N LEU A 51 -10.09 0.23 -4.67
CA LEU A 51 -9.57 -0.74 -3.70
C LEU A 51 -10.13 -0.39 -2.32
N LYS A 52 -11.22 -1.07 -1.92
CA LYS A 52 -11.89 -0.79 -0.65
C LYS A 52 -11.35 -1.66 0.46
N GLY A 53 -11.03 -1.06 1.61
CA GLY A 53 -10.57 -1.79 2.79
C GLY A 53 -9.05 -1.78 3.01
N LEU A 54 -8.28 -1.09 2.16
CA LEU A 54 -6.84 -0.94 2.37
C LEU A 54 -6.53 -0.29 3.73
N SER A 55 -5.64 -0.94 4.46
CA SER A 55 -4.99 -0.43 5.66
C SER A 55 -4.22 0.84 5.35
N LYS A 56 -4.17 1.72 6.35
CA LYS A 56 -3.59 3.06 6.22
C LYS A 56 -2.77 3.39 7.45
N VAL A 57 -1.48 3.58 7.26
CA VAL A 57 -0.54 3.96 8.32
C VAL A 57 -0.19 5.44 8.18
N GLY A 58 -0.25 6.17 9.30
CA GLY A 58 0.20 7.56 9.35
C GLY A 58 1.72 7.64 9.38
N ILE A 59 2.30 8.59 8.66
CA ILE A 59 3.75 8.81 8.65
C ILE A 59 4.10 10.28 8.88
N ASN A 60 5.22 10.48 9.55
CA ASN A 60 5.76 11.79 9.93
C ASN A 60 7.17 12.03 9.38
N SER A 61 7.81 11.00 8.81
CA SER A 61 9.15 11.10 8.26
C SER A 61 9.34 10.30 6.98
N ILE A 62 10.38 10.66 6.22
CA ILE A 62 10.80 9.90 5.03
C ILE A 62 11.28 8.51 5.45
N GLN A 63 11.94 8.38 6.60
CA GLN A 63 12.43 7.10 7.10
C GLN A 63 11.28 6.14 7.42
N GLU A 64 10.19 6.64 8.03
CA GLU A 64 8.98 5.83 8.24
C GLU A 64 8.37 5.36 6.91
N PHE A 65 8.31 6.23 5.89
CA PHE A 65 7.88 5.84 4.55
C PHE A 65 8.78 4.76 3.93
N GLN A 66 10.10 4.93 4.01
CA GLN A 66 11.06 3.96 3.49
C GLN A 66 10.94 2.60 4.21
N ASN A 67 10.76 2.61 5.54
CA ASN A 67 10.54 1.40 6.32
C ASN A 67 9.25 0.67 5.89
N LEU A 68 8.19 1.40 5.53
CA LEU A 68 6.96 0.81 5.00
C LEU A 68 7.16 0.21 3.59
N CYS A 69 7.93 0.87 2.73
CA CYS A 69 8.16 0.41 1.35
C CYS A 69 9.15 -0.76 1.25
N TYR A 70 10.18 -0.76 2.10
CA TYR A 70 11.34 -1.64 1.96
C TYR A 70 11.66 -2.47 3.21
N GLY A 71 11.19 -2.03 4.38
CA GLY A 71 11.59 -2.61 5.68
C GLY A 71 10.78 -3.82 6.13
N SER A 72 9.76 -4.23 5.37
CA SER A 72 9.03 -5.46 5.67
C SER A 72 9.71 -6.67 5.03
N ASP A 73 10.69 -7.25 5.74
CA ASP A 73 11.11 -8.65 5.56
C ASP A 73 9.91 -9.62 5.66
N LYS A 74 8.80 -9.14 6.24
CA LYS A 74 7.52 -9.85 6.35
C LYS A 74 6.77 -10.07 5.03
N LEU A 75 7.17 -9.45 3.93
CA LEU A 75 6.66 -9.83 2.60
C LEU A 75 7.44 -10.97 1.93
N GLN A 76 8.22 -11.70 2.73
CA GLN A 76 8.73 -13.01 2.39
C GLN A 76 7.94 -14.08 3.15
N ASN A 77 6.60 -14.03 3.12
CA ASN A 77 5.84 -15.23 3.43
C ASN A 77 6.04 -16.19 2.24
N PRO A 78 6.69 -17.36 2.42
CA PRO A 78 7.14 -18.21 1.32
C PRO A 78 6.00 -18.79 0.47
N THR A 79 4.74 -18.68 0.90
CA THR A 79 3.60 -19.18 0.12
C THR A 79 3.34 -18.34 -1.14
N ILE A 80 3.58 -17.02 -1.13
CA ILE A 80 3.44 -16.17 -2.33
C ILE A 80 4.81 -15.99 -3.04
N ALA A 81 5.92 -16.04 -2.30
CA ALA A 81 7.26 -15.90 -2.87
C ALA A 81 7.83 -17.17 -3.54
N SER A 82 7.27 -18.36 -3.28
CA SER A 82 7.76 -19.62 -3.88
C SER A 82 7.20 -19.94 -5.26
N SER A 83 6.19 -19.22 -5.72
CA SER A 83 5.79 -19.25 -7.13
C SER A 83 6.21 -17.92 -7.75
N GLN A 84 6.74 -17.96 -8.95
CA GLN A 84 7.17 -16.80 -9.72
C GLN A 84 5.97 -15.92 -10.13
N THR A 85 5.21 -15.40 -9.17
CA THR A 85 4.07 -14.53 -9.42
C THR A 85 4.60 -13.12 -9.62
N SER A 86 4.78 -12.77 -10.90
CA SER A 86 5.07 -11.41 -11.34
C SER A 86 3.90 -10.50 -10.96
N GLY A 87 4.02 -9.80 -9.84
CA GLY A 87 3.01 -8.85 -9.34
C GLY A 87 3.53 -7.42 -9.25
N HIS A 88 2.62 -6.45 -9.29
CA HIS A 88 2.94 -5.02 -9.21
C HIS A 88 2.63 -4.47 -7.83
N ARG A 89 3.64 -3.87 -7.18
CA ARG A 89 3.44 -3.13 -5.93
C ARG A 89 2.99 -1.71 -6.21
N GLY A 90 1.97 -1.27 -5.48
CA GLY A 90 1.47 0.10 -5.51
C GLY A 90 1.43 0.71 -4.11
N SER A 91 1.50 2.03 -4.04
CA SER A 91 1.25 2.77 -2.81
C SER A 91 0.43 4.01 -3.11
N THR A 92 -0.51 4.33 -2.21
CA THR A 92 -1.33 5.55 -2.32
C THR A 92 -1.10 6.45 -1.12
N LEU A 93 -1.13 7.75 -1.37
CA LEU A 93 -0.99 8.81 -0.38
C LEU A 93 -2.36 9.49 -0.22
N MET A 94 -2.78 9.70 1.03
CA MET A 94 -3.97 10.45 1.42
C MET A 94 -3.61 11.56 2.42
#